data_AF-A0A127JYR7-F1
#
_entry.id   AF-A0A127JYR7-F1
#
_cell.length_a   1.000
_cell.length_b   1.000
_cell.length_c   1.000
_cell.angle_alpha   90.00
_cell.angle_beta   90.00
_cell.angle_gamma   90.00
#
_symmetry.space_group_name_H-M   'P 1'
#
loop_
_entity.id
_entity.type
_entity.pdbx_description
1 polymer ?
#
loop_
_entity_poly.entity_id
_entity_poly.type
_entity_poly.pdbx_seq_one_letter_code
_entity_poly.pdbx_strand_id
1 'polypeptide(L)'
;MIDKAQAELAKSLFEQTRAAALQAHDAWDMVMKAQKTMMDSMRGMGPPFAMAADQYDKLMDFHSKQYKAALDFMNKMSTEYQQMLSQGKK
;
A
#
# COMPACT_ATOMS: atom_id res chain seq x y z
N MET A 1 -12.08 28.88 5.43
CA MET A 1 -12.59 28.02 6.52
C MET A 1 -13.21 26.81 5.85
N ILE A 2 -12.77 25.59 6.17
CA ILE A 2 -13.38 24.36 5.61
C ILE A 2 -14.68 24.13 6.35
N ASP A 3 -15.79 24.00 5.62
CA ASP A 3 -17.09 23.66 6.19
C ASP A 3 -17.08 22.20 6.71
N LYS A 4 -17.82 21.93 7.79
CA LYS A 4 -17.94 20.60 8.39
C LYS A 4 -18.41 19.57 7.36
N ALA A 5 -19.35 19.92 6.48
CA ALA A 5 -19.80 19.01 5.43
C ALA A 5 -18.66 18.69 4.42
N GLN A 6 -17.80 19.67 4.12
CA GLN A 6 -16.61 19.46 3.28
C GLN A 6 -15.60 18.53 3.96
N ALA A 7 -15.41 18.67 5.28
CA ALA A 7 -14.52 17.79 6.06
C ALA A 7 -15.06 16.35 6.17
N GLU A 8 -16.38 16.18 6.34
CA GLU A 8 -17.02 14.85 6.37
C GLU A 8 -16.96 14.16 5.00
N LEU A 9 -17.21 14.92 3.91
CA LEU A 9 -17.05 14.41 2.55
C LEU A 9 -15.61 14.00 2.26
N ALA A 10 -14.64 14.84 2.61
CA ALA A 10 -13.22 14.55 2.42
C ALA A 10 -12.79 13.28 3.17
N LYS A 11 -13.23 13.12 4.43
CA LYS A 11 -13.00 11.90 5.19
C LYS A 11 -13.60 10.67 4.50
N SER A 12 -14.84 10.76 4.02
CA SER A 12 -15.50 9.64 3.33
C SER A 12 -14.74 9.22 2.07
N LEU A 13 -14.36 10.18 1.22
CA LEU A 13 -13.59 9.93 0.00
C LEU A 13 -12.21 9.35 0.33
N PHE A 14 -11.57 9.84 1.39
CA PHE A 14 -10.30 9.33 1.87
C PHE A 14 -10.40 7.87 2.32
N GLU A 15 -11.39 7.51 3.14
CA GLU A 15 -11.60 6.13 3.60
C GLU A 15 -11.93 5.18 2.44
N GLN A 16 -12.73 5.62 1.47
CA GLN A 16 -13.01 4.84 0.25
C GLN A 16 -11.73 4.60 -0.56
N THR A 17 -10.91 5.64 -0.74
CA THR A 17 -9.64 5.53 -1.44
C THR A 17 -8.66 4.61 -0.71
N ARG A 18 -8.60 4.70 0.63
CA ARG A 18 -7.78 3.81 1.47
C ARG A 18 -8.21 2.36 1.30
N ALA A 19 -9.51 2.07 1.34
CA ALA A 19 -10.03 0.72 1.14
C ALA A 19 -9.69 0.18 -0.26
N ALA A 20 -9.85 1.00 -1.30
CA ALA A 20 -9.49 0.62 -2.66
C ALA A 20 -7.98 0.36 -2.82
N ALA A 21 -7.14 1.18 -2.19
CA ALA A 21 -5.68 0.99 -2.20
C ALA A 21 -5.26 -0.31 -1.51
N LEU A 22 -5.86 -0.64 -0.37
CA LEU A 22 -5.63 -1.91 0.34
C LEU A 22 -6.00 -3.11 -0.54
N GLN A 23 -7.19 -3.10 -1.13
CA GLN A 23 -7.65 -4.18 -2.01
C GLN A 23 -6.77 -4.34 -3.25
N ALA A 24 -6.35 -3.23 -3.86
CA ALA A 24 -5.45 -3.25 -5.01
C ALA A 24 -4.07 -3.82 -4.65
N HIS A 25 -3.55 -3.49 -3.46
CA HIS A 25 -2.30 -4.06 -2.98
C HIS A 25 -2.43 -5.56 -2.70
N ASP A 26 -3.53 -6.03 -2.10
CA ASP A 26 -3.74 -7.47 -1.86
C ASP A 26 -3.75 -8.26 -3.18
N ALA A 27 -4.39 -7.72 -4.22
CA ALA A 27 -4.35 -8.31 -5.56
C ALA A 27 -2.94 -8.30 -6.15
N TRP A 28 -2.20 -7.20 -6.00
CA TRP A 28 -0.81 -7.10 -6.44
C TRP A 28 0.09 -8.13 -5.73
N ASP A 29 -0.02 -8.26 -4.41
CA ASP A 29 0.77 -9.18 -3.60
C ASP A 29 0.54 -10.64 -4.03
N MET A 30 -0.71 -11.00 -4.33
CA MET A 30 -1.04 -12.32 -4.88
C MET A 30 -0.32 -12.59 -6.21
N VAL A 31 -0.33 -11.64 -7.15
CA VAL A 31 0.35 -11.78 -8.45
C VAL A 31 1.86 -11.87 -8.26
N MET A 32 2.43 -11.05 -7.38
CA MET A 32 3.86 -11.05 -7.13
C MET A 32 4.34 -12.35 -6.47
N LYS A 33 3.56 -12.92 -5.53
CA LYS A 33 3.86 -14.23 -4.96
C LYS A 33 3.89 -15.34 -6.01
N ALA A 34 2.96 -15.32 -6.97
CA ALA A 34 2.96 -16.26 -8.09
C ALA A 34 4.21 -16.07 -8.97
N GLN A 35 4.59 -14.84 -9.28
CA GLN A 35 5.81 -14.53 -10.03
C GLN A 35 7.08 -14.96 -9.31
N LYS A 36 7.16 -14.71 -7.99
CA LYS A 36 8.26 -15.17 -7.13
C LYS A 36 8.43 -16.69 -7.21
N THR A 37 7.33 -17.43 -7.12
CA THR A 37 7.33 -18.89 -7.24
C THR A 37 7.90 -19.34 -8.59
N MET A 38 7.53 -18.68 -9.68
CA MET A 38 8.08 -18.97 -11.01
C MET A 38 9.58 -18.67 -11.08
N MET A 39 10.02 -17.50 -10.59
CA MET A 39 11.44 -17.13 -10.58
C MET A 39 12.28 -18.12 -9.77
N ASP A 40 11.79 -18.54 -8.61
CA ASP A 40 12.46 -19.52 -7.76
C ASP A 40 12.56 -20.89 -8.43
N SER A 41 11.54 -21.32 -9.17
CA SER A 41 11.58 -22.59 -9.91
C SER A 41 12.68 -22.61 -10.98
N MET A 42 13.01 -21.45 -11.55
CA MET A 42 14.05 -21.31 -12.58
C MET A 42 15.42 -21.01 -11.98
N ARG A 43 15.54 -20.75 -10.67
CA ARG A 43 16.78 -20.31 -10.01
C ARG A 43 17.97 -21.25 -10.28
N GLY A 44 17.71 -22.56 -10.35
CA GLY A 44 18.72 -23.59 -10.64
C GLY A 44 19.13 -23.73 -12.11
N MET A 45 18.50 -23.00 -13.04
CA MET A 45 18.75 -23.13 -14.48
C MET A 45 20.02 -22.40 -14.95
N GLY A 46 20.70 -21.70 -14.05
CA GLY A 46 22.02 -21.09 -14.29
C GLY A 46 22.16 -19.70 -13.67
N PRO A 47 23.37 -19.11 -13.77
CA PRO A 47 23.67 -17.82 -13.13
C PRO A 47 22.71 -16.67 -13.48
N PRO A 48 22.25 -16.49 -14.74
CA PRO A 48 21.30 -15.42 -15.07
C PRO A 48 19.96 -15.55 -14.34
N PHE A 49 19.44 -16.78 -14.18
CA PHE A 49 18.18 -17.02 -13.49
C PHE A 49 18.31 -16.83 -11.98
N ALA A 50 19.45 -17.23 -11.40
CA ALA A 50 19.74 -16.96 -10.00
C ALA A 50 19.80 -15.44 -9.71
N MET A 51 20.50 -14.69 -10.57
CA MET A 51 20.54 -13.22 -10.46
C MET A 51 19.15 -12.60 -10.62
N ALA A 52 18.32 -13.07 -11.56
CA ALA A 52 16.96 -12.57 -11.74
C ALA A 52 16.09 -12.78 -10.48
N ALA A 53 16.16 -13.97 -9.87
CA ALA A 53 15.45 -14.27 -8.63
C ALA A 53 15.90 -13.35 -7.48
N ASP A 54 17.20 -13.09 -7.34
CA ASP A 54 17.73 -12.20 -6.30
C ASP A 54 17.34 -10.73 -6.52
N GLN A 55 17.30 -10.27 -7.78
CA GLN A 55 16.83 -8.91 -8.09
C GLN A 55 15.33 -8.78 -7.85
N TYR A 56 14.55 -9.84 -8.12
CA TYR A 56 13.14 -9.88 -7.78
C TYR A 56 12.93 -9.75 -6.26
N ASP A 57 13.72 -10.47 -5.45
CA ASP A 57 13.64 -10.39 -3.99
C ASP A 57 13.91 -8.96 -3.48
N LYS A 58 14.90 -8.28 -4.05
CA LYS A 58 15.20 -6.87 -3.72
C LYS A 58 14.07 -5.93 -4.12
N LEU A 59 13.46 -6.14 -5.29
CA LEU A 59 12.34 -5.33 -5.76
C LEU A 59 11.14 -5.49 -4.82
N MET A 60 10.85 -6.71 -4.37
CA MET A 60 9.77 -6.99 -3.44
C MET A 60 9.98 -6.36 -2.07
N ASP A 61 11.20 -6.45 -1.52
CA ASP A 61 11.55 -5.79 -0.26
C ASP A 61 11.45 -4.26 -0.36
N PHE A 62 11.94 -3.68 -1.47
CA PHE A 62 11.79 -2.24 -1.73
C PHE A 62 10.31 -1.83 -1.77
N HIS A 63 9.47 -2.56 -2.51
CA HIS A 63 8.04 -2.28 -2.57
C HIS A 63 7.38 -2.39 -1.19
N SER A 64 7.68 -3.44 -0.42
CA SER A 64 7.12 -3.64 0.92
C SER A 64 7.41 -2.45 1.84
N LYS A 65 8.62 -1.89 1.78
CA LYS A 65 8.99 -0.68 2.53
C LYS A 65 8.20 0.55 2.09
N GLN A 66 8.05 0.77 0.77
CA GLN A 66 7.26 1.89 0.25
C GLN A 66 5.78 1.76 0.62
N TYR A 67 5.22 0.55 0.50
CA TYR A 67 3.84 0.27 0.84
C TYR A 67 3.57 0.52 2.33
N LYS A 68 4.46 0.06 3.21
CA LYS A 68 4.35 0.33 4.65
C LYS A 68 4.34 1.83 4.95
N ALA A 69 5.24 2.60 4.34
CA ALA A 69 5.27 4.05 4.52
C ALA A 69 3.98 4.73 4.03
N ALA A 70 3.43 4.27 2.89
CA ALA A 70 2.16 4.76 2.37
C ALA A 70 0.97 4.43 3.30
N LEU A 71 0.94 3.21 3.87
CA LEU A 71 -0.05 2.83 4.87
C LEU A 71 0.01 3.67 6.13
N ASP A 72 1.22 3.90 6.65
CA ASP A 72 1.43 4.73 7.84
C ASP A 72 0.94 6.16 7.60
N PHE A 73 1.25 6.72 6.43
CA PHE A 73 0.72 8.02 6.01
C PHE A 73 -0.81 8.01 5.93
N MET A 74 -1.41 6.98 5.32
CA MET A 74 -2.86 6.89 5.20
C MET A 74 -3.55 6.79 6.56
N ASN A 75 -2.99 6.04 7.50
CA ASN A 75 -3.51 5.92 8.86
C ASN A 75 -3.39 7.23 9.64
N LYS A 76 -2.29 7.95 9.47
CA LYS A 76 -2.11 9.29 10.04
C LYS A 76 -3.18 10.26 9.52
N MET A 77 -3.39 10.31 8.21
CA MET A 77 -4.42 11.16 7.59
C MET A 77 -5.83 10.83 8.08
N SER A 78 -6.18 9.54 8.21
CA SER A 78 -7.47 9.13 8.79
C SER A 78 -7.66 9.68 10.21
N THR A 79 -6.60 9.63 11.02
CA THR A 79 -6.59 10.17 12.39
C THR A 79 -6.75 11.69 12.39
N GLU A 80 -6.04 12.39 11.52
CA GLU A 80 -6.15 13.86 11.38
C GLU A 80 -7.57 14.29 11.01
N TYR A 81 -8.21 13.60 10.05
CA TYR A 81 -9.62 13.87 9.72
C TYR A 81 -10.56 13.66 10.91
N GLN A 82 -10.35 12.62 11.72
CA GLN A 82 -11.13 12.39 12.93
C GLN A 82 -10.93 13.51 13.95
N GLN A 83 -9.70 13.97 14.14
CA GLN A 83 -9.38 15.07 15.04
C GLN A 83 -10.02 16.39 14.58
N MET A 84 -9.89 16.76 13.30
CA MET A 84 -10.51 17.97 12.75
C MET A 84 -12.03 17.99 12.97
N LEU A 85 -12.71 16.87 12.71
CA LEU A 85 -14.16 16.75 12.92
C LEU A 85 -14.54 16.78 14.41
N SER A 86 -13.67 16.32 15.31
CA SER A 86 -13.91 16.38 16.75
C SER A 86 -13.70 17.79 17.33
N GLN A 87 -12.75 18.57 16.78
CA GLN A 87 -12.47 19.94 17.20
C GLN A 87 -13.54 20.91 16.71
N GLY A 88 -14.11 20.69 15.51
CA GLY A 88 -15.26 21.44 14.99
C GLY A 88 -16.61 21.11 15.63
N LYS A 89 -16.64 20.26 16.68
CA LYS A 89 -17.84 19.98 17.51
C LYS A 89 -17.89 20.77 18.82
N LYS A 90 -16.86 21.56 19.14
CA LYS A 90 -16.86 22.55 20.23
C LYS A 90 -17.26 23.91 19.68
#